data_AF-A0A3B3Z048-F1
#
_entry.id   AF-A0A3B3Z048-F1
#
_cell.length_a   1.000
_cell.length_b   1.000
_cell.length_c   1.000
_cell.angle_alpha   90.00
_cell.angle_beta   90.00
_cell.angle_gamma   90.00
#
_symmetry.space_group_name_H-M   'P 1'
#
loop_
_entity.id
_entity.type
_entity.pdbx_description
1 polymer ?
#
loop_
_entity_poly.entity_id
_entity_poly.type
_entity_poly.pdbx_seq_one_letter_code
_entity_poly.pdbx_strand_id
1 'polypeptide(L)' 'PAEPLVAELAWRLRVLSARALSIVMNRDVQNFEAVMAFLDATHCLLPGLVPAIKHMKIQFGLKTMLSILLRML' A
#
# COMPACT_ATOMS: atom_id res chain seq x y z
N PRO A 1 18.56 18.78 -12.67
CA PRO A 1 17.30 19.17 -12.00
C PRO A 1 16.14 18.28 -12.47
N ALA A 2 15.37 17.69 -11.56
CA ALA A 2 14.17 16.95 -11.96
C ALA A 2 13.13 17.95 -12.50
N GLU A 3 12.45 17.57 -13.58
CA GLU A 3 11.35 18.35 -14.14
C GLU A 3 10.27 18.57 -13.05
N PRO A 4 9.68 19.78 -12.93
CA PRO A 4 8.80 20.14 -11.81
C PRO A 4 7.63 19.16 -11.61
N LEU A 5 7.12 18.57 -12.69
CA LEU A 5 6.06 17.55 -12.65
C LEU A 5 6.54 16.24 -12.01
N VAL A 6 7.77 15.81 -12.29
CA VAL A 6 8.38 14.61 -11.71
C VAL A 6 8.60 14.79 -10.21
N ALA A 7 9.03 15.99 -9.79
CA ALA A 7 9.21 16.33 -8.38
C ALA A 7 7.88 16.27 -7.60
N GLU A 8 6.81 16.83 -8.17
CA GLU A 8 5.46 16.79 -7.59
C GLU A 8 4.93 15.36 -7.47
N LEU A 9 5.05 14.55 -8.52
CA LEU A 9 4.64 13.14 -8.50
C LEU A 9 5.43 12.33 -7.46
N ALA A 10 6.74 12.56 -7.35
CA ALA A 10 7.58 11.92 -6.34
C ALA A 10 7.18 12.32 -4.92
N TRP A 11 6.85 13.59 -4.69
CA TRP A 11 6.34 14.07 -3.41
C TRP A 11 5.02 13.39 -3.04
N ARG A 12 4.04 13.38 -3.95
CA ARG A 12 2.75 12.73 -3.74
C ARG A 12 2.89 11.25 -3.43
N LEU A 13 3.77 10.53 -4.13
CA LEU A 13 4.03 9.11 -3.87
C LEU A 13 4.58 8.89 -2.46
N ARG A 14 5.49 9.74 -1.97
CA ARG A 14 6.00 9.67 -0.59
C ARG A 14 4.91 9.91 0.45
N VAL A 15 4.05 10.92 0.24
CA VAL A 15 2.94 11.22 1.15
C VAL A 15 1.96 10.05 1.21
N LEU A 16 1.58 9.47 0.07
CA LEU A 16 0.70 8.31 0.02
C LEU A 16 1.33 7.08 0.69
N SER A 17 2.63 6.86 0.48
CA SER A 17 3.38 5.77 1.13
C SER A 17 3.42 5.94 2.65
N ALA A 18 3.66 7.16 3.14
CA ALA A 18 3.66 7.47 4.57
C ALA A 18 2.28 7.26 5.19
N ARG A 19 1.21 7.65 4.49
CA ARG A 19 -0.18 7.40 4.91
C ARG A 19 -0.48 5.91 4.99
N ALA A 20 -0.12 5.14 3.96
CA ALA A 20 -0.30 3.70 3.94
C ALA A 20 0.43 3.01 5.10
N LEU A 21 1.68 3.43 5.36
CA LEU A 21 2.46 2.95 6.49
C LEU A 21 1.76 3.25 7.83
N SER A 22 1.28 4.48 8.03
CA SER A 22 0.58 4.89 9.24
C SER A 22 -0.69 4.05 9.48
N ILE A 23 -1.49 3.79 8.44
CA ILE A 23 -2.68 2.92 8.53
C ILE A 23 -2.29 1.52 9.02
N VAL A 24 -1.26 0.92 8.42
CA VAL A 24 -0.79 -0.42 8.80
C VAL A 24 -0.24 -0.45 10.23
N MET A 25 0.58 0.53 10.60
CA MET A 25 1.19 0.59 11.93
C MET A 25 0.18 0.79 13.05
N ASN A 26 -0.85 1.61 12.81
CA ASN A 26 -1.92 1.87 13.79
C ASN A 26 -3.04 0.82 13.74
N ARG A 27 -2.94 -0.20 12.87
CA ARG A 27 -3.98 -1.22 12.66
C ARG A 27 -5.35 -0.59 12.38
N ASP A 28 -5.37 0.47 11.58
CA ASP A 28 -6.61 1.12 11.15
C ASP A 28 -7.27 0.27 10.05
N VAL A 29 -7.91 -0.83 10.50
CA VAL A 29 -8.39 -1.90 9.63
C VAL A 29 -9.51 -1.42 8.69
N GLN A 30 -10.24 -0.37 9.06
CA GLN A 30 -11.24 0.26 8.18
C GLN A 30 -10.62 0.85 6.90
N ASN A 31 -9.33 1.19 6.95
CA ASN A 31 -8.61 1.77 5.82
C ASN A 31 -7.65 0.78 5.12
N PHE A 32 -7.67 -0.51 5.49
CA PHE A 32 -6.79 -1.52 4.88
C PHE A 32 -7.08 -1.75 3.39
N GLU A 33 -8.32 -1.60 2.95
CA GLU A 33 -8.68 -1.71 1.54
C GLU A 33 -7.97 -0.64 0.68
N ALA A 34 -7.89 0.60 1.19
CA ALA A 34 -7.17 1.68 0.51
C ALA A 34 -5.66 1.39 0.41
N VAL A 35 -5.07 0.76 1.43
CA VAL A 35 -3.66 0.31 1.40
C VAL A 35 -3.45 -0.78 0.36
N MET A 36 -4.34 -1.78 0.32
CA MET A 36 -4.26 -2.86 -0.66
C MET A 36 -4.37 -2.33 -2.08
N ALA A 37 -5.30 -1.41 -2.35
CA ALA A 37 -5.46 -0.76 -3.66
C ALA A 37 -4.22 0.05 -4.06
N PHE A 38 -3.62 0.80 -3.13
CA PHE A 38 -2.38 1.55 -3.38
C PHE A 38 -1.21 0.62 -3.74
N LEU A 39 -1.03 -0.48 -3.01
CA LEU A 39 0.03 -1.46 -3.27
C LEU A 39 -0.18 -2.18 -4.60
N ASP A 40 -1.42 -2.47 -4.96
CA ASP A 40 -1.75 -3.11 -6.24
C ASP A 40 -1.47 -2.17 -7.43
N ALA A 41 -1.94 -0.92 -7.35
CA ALA A 41 -1.63 0.10 -8.34
C ALA A 41 -0.11 0.33 -8.50
N THR A 42 0.62 0.35 -7.39
CA THR A 42 2.09 0.49 -7.41
C THR A 42 2.76 -0.69 -8.10
N HIS A 43 2.30 -1.92 -7.87
CA HIS A 43 2.87 -3.11 -8.49
C HIS A 43 2.53 -3.22 -9.98
N CYS A 44 1.32 -2.81 -10.38
CA CYS A 44 0.94 -2.73 -11.79
C CYS A 44 1.78 -1.72 -12.56
N LEU A 45 2.05 -0.55 -11.96
CA LEU A 45 2.86 0.50 -12.59
C LEU A 45 4.37 0.17 -12.57
N LEU A 46 4.85 -0.45 -11.50
CA LEU A 46 6.27 -0.73 -11.26
C LEU A 46 6.46 -2.19 -10.80
N PRO A 47 6.25 -3.18 -11.68
CA PRO A 47 6.32 -4.60 -11.31
C PRO A 47 7.71 -5.04 -10.81
N GLY A 48 8.76 -4.32 -11.19
CA GLY A 48 10.14 -4.57 -10.74
C GLY A 48 10.49 -4.00 -9.36
N LEU A 49 9.64 -3.15 -8.77
CA LEU A 49 9.93 -2.51 -7.47
C LEU A 49 10.03 -3.56 -6.34
N VAL A 50 9.19 -4.58 -6.40
CA VAL A 50 9.15 -5.69 -5.45
C VAL A 50 8.82 -6.97 -6.24
N PRO A 51 9.54 -8.09 -6.03
CA PRO A 51 9.19 -9.36 -6.65
C PRO A 51 7.71 -9.73 -6.43
N ALA A 52 7.04 -10.24 -7.46
CA ALA A 52 5.61 -10.57 -7.41
C ALA A 52 5.25 -11.44 -6.19
N ILE A 53 6.08 -12.43 -5.85
CA ILE A 53 5.87 -13.28 -4.66
C ILE A 53 5.85 -12.49 -3.34
N LYS A 54 6.65 -11.44 -3.21
CA LYS A 54 6.64 -10.57 -2.03
C LYS A 54 5.39 -9.68 -2.01
N HIS A 55 4.99 -9.13 -3.16
CA HIS A 55 3.74 -8.36 -3.28
C HIS A 55 2.53 -9.21 -2.86
N MET A 56 2.41 -10.42 -3.40
CA MET A 56 1.33 -11.35 -3.06
C MET A 56 1.30 -11.68 -1.57
N LYS A 57 2.46 -11.90 -0.93
CA LYS A 57 2.53 -12.16 0.52
C LYS A 57 2.02 -10.99 1.35
N ILE A 58 2.34 -9.76 0.95
CA ILE A 58 1.86 -8.55 1.64
C ILE A 58 0.35 -8.41 1.48
N GLN A 59 -0.17 -8.52 0.25
CA GLN A 59 -1.62 -8.48 -0.04
C GLN A 59 -2.38 -9.55 0.74
N PHE A 60 -1.89 -10.80 0.70
CA PHE A 60 -2.47 -11.90 1.44
C PHE A 60 -2.51 -11.62 2.95
N GLY A 61 -1.39 -11.18 3.53
CA GLY A 61 -1.32 -10.87 4.95
C GLY A 61 -2.33 -9.81 5.38
N LEU A 62 -2.44 -8.70 4.64
CA LEU A 62 -3.40 -7.63 4.93
C LEU A 62 -4.85 -8.12 4.82
N LYS A 63 -5.17 -8.88 3.77
CA LYS A 63 -6.51 -9.46 3.55
C LYS A 63 -6.90 -10.46 4.63
N THR A 64 -5.95 -11.29 5.07
CA THR A 64 -6.16 -12.23 6.17
C THR A 64 -6.40 -11.49 7.49
N MET A 65 -5.66 -10.42 7.79
CA MET A 65 -5.89 -9.62 9.00
C MET A 65 -7.29 -9.00 9.02
N LEU A 66 -7.73 -8.38 7.92
CA LEU A 66 -9.09 -7.86 7.77
C LEU A 66 -10.14 -8.96 8.01
N SER A 67 -9.97 -10.12 7.36
CA SER A 67 -10.92 -11.23 7.46
C SER A 67 -11.00 -11.83 8.86
N ILE A 68 -9.89 -11.91 9.58
CA ILE A 68 -9.86 -12.40 10.96
C ILE A 68 -10.53 -11.38 11.88
N LEU A 69 -10.22 -10.10 11.75
CA LEU A 69 -10.83 -9.06 12.60
C LEU A 69 -12.34 -9.00 12.39
N LEU A 70 -12.81 -9.04 11.14
CA LEU A 70 -14.24 -9.06 10.81
C LEU A 70 -14.98 -10.27 11.38
N ARG A 71 -14.28 -11.39 11.64
CA ARG A 71 -14.86 -12.59 12.27
C ARG A 71 -14.88 -12.52 13.80
N MET A 72 -14.14 -11.60 14.40
CA MET A 72 -14.06 -11.40 15.85
C MET A 72 -14.98 -10.27 16.35
N LEU A 73 -15.61 -9.54 15.43
CA LEU A 73 -16.62 -8.49 15.66
C LEU A 73 -18.02 -9.07 15.44
#